data_AF-A0A814SYX3-F1
#
_entry.id   AF-A0A814SYX3-F1
#
_cell.length_a   1.000
_cell.length_b   1.000
_cell.length_c   1.000
_cell.angle_alpha   90.00
_cell.angle_beta   90.00
_cell.angle_gamma   90.00
#
_symmetry.space_group_name_H-M   'P 1'
#
loop_
_entity.id
_entity.type
_entity.pdbx_description
1 polymer ?
#
loop_
_entity_poly.entity_id
_entity_poly.type
_entity_poly.pdbx_seq_one_letter_code
_entity_poly.pdbx_strand_id
1 'polypeptide(L)'
;MALDRAVKGKISCKQDPEQETAAREWVEAVTGEKFPNNDYAEALHDGIVLCKLMNKLKPGSVAKIHTTGSPMKLRENISFFQDAAQAYGVNPSEVFQAVDLFDKQNIQQVTTCIFALSRVAQKQNFSGPKLNYQTKLPVND
;
A
#
# COMPACT_ATOMS: atom_id res chain seq x y z
N MET A 1 22.95 -9.31 22.44
CA MET A 1 22.15 -8.57 21.44
C MET A 1 22.93 -8.53 20.16
N ALA A 2 22.53 -9.34 19.18
CA ALA A 2 22.89 -9.19 17.75
C ALA A 2 22.05 -10.23 17.02
N LEU A 3 20.95 -9.81 16.41
CA LEU A 3 20.23 -10.64 15.45
C LEU A 3 20.37 -9.97 14.08
N ASP A 4 21.60 -9.95 13.58
CA ASP A 4 21.91 -9.69 12.18
C ASP A 4 21.44 -10.89 11.36
N ARG A 5 20.16 -10.90 11.02
CA ARG A 5 19.57 -11.93 10.16
C ARG A 5 19.68 -11.47 8.71
N ALA A 6 20.88 -11.61 8.16
CA ALA A 6 21.12 -11.48 6.72
C ALA A 6 20.53 -12.71 6.01
N VAL A 7 19.35 -12.55 5.41
CA VAL A 7 18.90 -13.38 4.28
C VAL A 7 18.70 -12.44 3.09
N LYS A 8 19.80 -12.22 2.36
CA LYS A 8 19.83 -11.66 1.02
C LYS A 8 19.74 -12.84 0.04
N GLY A 9 18.58 -13.48 -0.05
CA GLY A 9 18.32 -14.62 -0.92
C GLY A 9 17.47 -14.18 -2.11
N LYS A 10 17.99 -14.33 -3.34
CA LYS A 10 17.29 -14.07 -4.59
C LYS A 10 16.00 -14.90 -4.67
N ILE A 11 14.82 -14.28 -4.77
CA ILE A 11 13.58 -14.98 -5.12
C ILE A 11 12.81 -14.15 -6.16
N SER A 12 13.03 -14.48 -7.43
CA SER A 12 12.03 -14.23 -8.46
C SER A 12 11.12 -15.45 -8.47
N CYS A 13 9.95 -15.36 -7.85
CA CYS A 13 8.68 -15.93 -8.29
C CYS A 13 7.72 -16.06 -7.10
N LYS A 14 6.69 -15.20 -7.11
CA LYS A 14 5.35 -15.41 -6.54
C LYS A 14 5.25 -15.22 -5.02
N GLN A 15 4.80 -14.03 -4.64
CA GLN A 15 4.38 -13.63 -3.30
C GLN A 15 5.49 -13.71 -2.25
N ASP A 16 6.23 -12.62 -2.07
CA ASP A 16 7.09 -12.44 -0.91
C ASP A 16 6.22 -12.02 0.29
N PRO A 17 5.86 -12.93 1.22
CA PRO A 17 5.10 -12.58 2.43
C PRO A 17 5.86 -11.53 3.28
N GLU A 18 7.18 -11.45 3.09
CA GLU A 18 8.04 -10.43 3.69
C GLU A 18 7.68 -9.02 3.18
N GLN A 19 7.36 -8.85 1.90
CA GLN A 19 6.93 -7.56 1.35
C GLN A 19 5.55 -7.16 1.84
N GLU A 20 4.61 -8.10 1.92
CA GLU A 20 3.27 -7.85 2.47
C GLU A 20 3.35 -7.46 3.95
N THR A 21 4.20 -8.16 4.72
CA THR A 21 4.46 -7.84 6.13
C THR A 21 5.06 -6.44 6.27
N ALA A 22 6.10 -6.13 5.49
CA ALA A 22 6.75 -4.82 5.54
C ALA A 22 5.79 -3.68 5.11
N ALA A 23 4.98 -3.91 4.06
CA ALA A 23 3.94 -2.97 3.63
C ALA A 23 2.91 -2.74 4.73
N ARG A 24 2.42 -3.82 5.36
CA ARG A 24 1.51 -3.76 6.48
C ARG A 24 2.09 -2.95 7.64
N GLU A 25 3.27 -3.30 8.12
CA GLU A 25 3.93 -2.62 9.24
C GLU A 25 4.12 -1.12 8.95
N TRP A 26 4.45 -0.77 7.71
CA TRP A 26 4.56 0.61 7.30
C TRP A 26 3.22 1.34 7.33
N VAL A 27 2.15 0.72 6.80
CA VAL A 27 0.81 1.31 6.85
C VAL A 27 0.35 1.48 8.29
N GLU A 28 0.58 0.50 9.17
CA GLU A 28 0.28 0.58 10.60
C GLU A 28 1.05 1.71 11.27
N ALA A 29 2.33 1.88 10.92
CA ALA A 29 3.17 2.93 11.50
C ALA A 29 2.82 4.34 10.98
N VAL A 30 2.35 4.48 9.72
CA VAL A 30 1.90 5.77 9.17
C VAL A 30 0.50 6.15 9.67
N THR A 31 -0.41 5.19 9.69
CA THR A 31 -1.79 5.42 10.16
C THR A 31 -1.87 5.54 11.68
N GLY A 32 -0.99 4.82 12.39
CA GLY A 32 -1.06 4.61 13.83
C GLY A 32 -2.15 3.62 14.25
N GLU A 33 -2.80 2.95 13.29
CA GLU A 33 -3.87 1.99 13.53
C GLU A 33 -3.43 0.60 13.11
N LYS A 34 -3.84 -0.42 13.86
CA LYS A 34 -3.57 -1.82 13.48
C LYS A 34 -4.57 -2.32 12.44
N PHE A 35 -4.12 -3.23 11.60
CA PHE A 35 -4.99 -3.87 10.62
C PHE A 35 -6.08 -4.67 11.35
N PRO A 36 -7.36 -4.56 10.92
CA PRO A 36 -8.47 -5.25 11.58
C PRO A 36 -8.42 -6.77 11.38
N ASN A 37 -7.74 -7.24 10.33
CA ASN A 37 -7.61 -8.64 9.99
C ASN A 37 -6.13 -9.06 9.96
N ASN A 38 -5.87 -10.35 10.20
CA ASN A 38 -4.55 -10.94 10.01
C ASN A 38 -4.21 -11.10 8.52
N ASP A 39 -5.23 -11.29 7.67
CA ASP A 39 -5.06 -11.38 6.23
C ASP A 39 -4.92 -9.98 5.60
N TYR A 40 -3.79 -9.77 4.92
CA TYR A 40 -3.44 -8.48 4.30
C TYR A 40 -4.41 -8.10 3.18
N ALA A 41 -4.81 -9.06 2.35
CA ALA A 41 -5.74 -8.81 1.25
C ALA A 41 -7.14 -8.48 1.77
N GLU A 42 -7.66 -9.23 2.75
CA GLU A 42 -8.95 -8.96 3.39
C GLU A 42 -8.98 -7.60 4.09
N ALA A 43 -7.92 -7.23 4.81
CA ALA A 43 -7.89 -5.95 5.51
C ALA A 43 -7.86 -4.74 4.58
N LEU A 44 -7.31 -4.89 3.37
CA LEU A 44 -7.27 -3.85 2.34
C LEU A 44 -8.48 -3.90 1.40
N HIS A 45 -9.17 -5.03 1.29
CA HIS A 45 -10.30 -5.26 0.39
C HIS A 45 -11.36 -4.15 0.43
N ASP A 46 -11.66 -3.63 1.62
CA ASP A 46 -12.67 -2.58 1.81
C ASP A 46 -12.21 -1.18 1.35
N GLY A 47 -10.92 -1.02 1.04
CA GLY A 47 -10.30 0.26 0.63
C GLY A 47 -10.21 1.32 1.74
N ILE A 48 -10.80 1.08 2.92
CA ILE A 48 -10.87 2.02 4.04
C ILE A 48 -9.48 2.34 4.57
N VAL A 49 -8.67 1.30 4.84
CA VAL A 49 -7.31 1.44 5.38
C VAL A 49 -6.43 2.24 4.40
N LEU A 50 -6.57 1.99 3.11
CA LEU A 50 -5.84 2.72 2.06
C LEU A 50 -6.24 4.20 2.02
N CYS A 51 -7.53 4.51 2.09
CA CYS A 51 -7.98 5.89 2.14
C CYS A 51 -7.49 6.62 3.40
N LYS A 52 -7.50 5.95 4.55
CA LYS A 52 -6.96 6.47 5.82
C LYS A 52 -5.46 6.75 5.71
N LEU A 53 -4.69 5.82 5.16
CA LEU A 53 -3.27 5.98 4.88
C LEU A 53 -3.00 7.24 4.07
N MET A 54 -3.77 7.44 3.01
CA MET A 54 -3.59 8.59 2.13
C MET A 54 -3.94 9.91 2.83
N ASN A 55 -5.01 9.93 3.63
CA ASN A 55 -5.33 11.09 4.49
C ASN A 55 -4.28 11.38 5.57
N LYS A 56 -3.54 10.37 6.03
CA LYS A 56 -2.44 10.54 6.98
C LYS A 56 -1.21 11.16 6.34
N LEU A 57 -0.91 10.77 5.10
CA LEU A 57 0.18 11.36 4.31
C LEU A 57 -0.15 12.79 3.90
N LYS A 58 -1.36 13.01 3.38
CA LYS A 58 -1.84 14.32 2.97
C LYS A 58 -3.30 14.49 3.42
N PRO A 59 -3.55 15.29 4.47
CA PRO A 59 -4.90 15.51 4.96
C PRO A 59 -5.78 16.11 3.86
N GLY A 60 -6.98 15.57 3.69
CA GLY A 60 -7.91 15.98 2.64
C GLY A 60 -7.72 15.27 1.30
N SER A 61 -6.85 14.26 1.22
CA SER A 61 -6.66 13.47 0.00
C SER A 61 -7.89 12.64 -0.35
N VAL A 62 -8.54 12.03 0.64
CA VAL A 62 -9.79 11.30 0.44
C VAL A 62 -10.87 11.96 1.30
N ALA A 63 -11.75 12.72 0.66
CA ALA A 63 -12.80 13.45 1.37
C ALA A 63 -13.87 12.54 2.00
N LYS A 64 -14.13 11.38 1.38
CA LYS A 64 -15.19 10.45 1.79
C LYS A 64 -14.70 9.02 1.76
N ILE A 65 -14.81 8.34 2.91
CA ILE A 65 -14.47 6.92 3.06
C ILE A 65 -15.73 6.17 3.45
N HIS A 66 -16.15 5.22 2.62
CA HIS A 66 -17.31 4.38 2.89
C HIS A 66 -16.90 3.21 3.79
N THR A 67 -17.17 3.29 5.09
CA THR A 67 -16.83 2.21 6.03
C THR A 67 -17.83 1.06 6.06
N THR A 68 -19.02 1.28 5.50
CA THR A 68 -20.11 0.30 5.50
C THR A 68 -20.97 0.53 4.27
N GLY A 69 -21.33 -0.54 3.55
CA GLY A 69 -22.14 -0.42 2.36
C GLY A 69 -22.02 -1.61 1.42
N SER A 70 -22.70 -1.50 0.27
CA SER A 70 -22.63 -2.49 -0.80
C SER A 70 -21.20 -2.61 -1.37
N PRO A 71 -20.84 -3.77 -1.95
CA PRO A 71 -19.56 -4.00 -2.64
C PRO A 71 -19.11 -2.86 -3.57
N MET A 72 -20.07 -2.25 -4.27
CA MET A 72 -19.82 -1.10 -5.15
C MET A 72 -19.24 0.12 -4.42
N LYS A 73 -19.72 0.43 -3.21
CA LYS A 73 -19.22 1.55 -2.41
C LYS A 73 -17.81 1.29 -1.89
N LEU A 74 -17.53 0.05 -1.49
CA LEU A 74 -16.18 -0.35 -1.06
C LEU A 74 -15.18 -0.26 -2.22
N ARG A 75 -15.59 -0.68 -3.42
CA ARG A 75 -14.80 -0.49 -4.65
C ARG A 75 -14.54 0.99 -4.94
N GLU A 76 -15.51 1.87 -4.68
CA GLU A 76 -15.35 3.33 -4.84
C GLU A 76 -14.25 3.89 -3.92
N ASN A 77 -14.10 3.37 -2.69
CA ASN A 77 -13.00 3.73 -1.81
C ASN A 77 -11.63 3.48 -2.46
N ILE A 78 -11.49 2.32 -3.13
CA ILE A 78 -10.25 2.00 -3.84
C ILE A 78 -9.99 3.05 -4.92
N SER A 79 -11.02 3.46 -5.67
CA SER A 79 -10.89 4.52 -6.66
C SER A 79 -10.46 5.86 -6.06
N PHE A 80 -10.98 6.24 -4.89
CA PHE A 80 -10.54 7.45 -4.20
C PHE A 80 -9.08 7.38 -3.77
N PHE A 81 -8.63 6.21 -3.30
CA PHE A 81 -7.21 6.01 -3.02
C PHE A 81 -6.35 6.14 -4.29
N GLN A 82 -6.78 5.58 -5.42
CA GLN A 82 -6.04 5.67 -6.68
C GLN A 82 -5.86 7.11 -7.15
N ASP A 83 -6.93 7.91 -7.10
CA ASP A 83 -6.90 9.33 -7.48
C ASP A 83 -5.98 10.12 -6.55
N ALA A 84 -6.13 9.89 -5.24
CA ALA A 84 -5.31 10.53 -4.24
C ALA A 84 -3.82 10.15 -4.32
N ALA A 85 -3.50 8.89 -4.60
CA ALA A 85 -2.14 8.41 -4.79
C ALA A 85 -1.49 9.05 -6.03
N GLN A 86 -2.23 9.15 -7.14
CA GLN A 86 -1.77 9.86 -8.34
C GLN A 86 -1.56 11.35 -8.07
N ALA A 87 -2.51 12.01 -7.41
CA ALA A 87 -2.41 13.41 -7.02
C ALA A 87 -1.26 13.69 -6.03
N TYR A 88 -0.83 12.67 -5.30
CA TYR A 88 0.34 12.74 -4.42
C TYR A 88 1.67 12.58 -5.16
N GLY A 89 1.65 12.03 -6.38
CA GLY A 89 2.81 11.84 -7.25
C GLY A 89 3.22 10.38 -7.44
N VAL A 90 2.37 9.41 -7.11
CA VAL A 90 2.58 8.00 -7.49
C VAL A 90 2.27 7.84 -8.97
N ASN A 91 3.12 7.11 -9.69
CA ASN A 91 2.88 6.87 -11.11
C ASN A 91 1.62 6.02 -11.32
N PRO A 92 0.74 6.34 -12.28
CA PRO A 92 -0.46 5.55 -12.55
C PRO A 92 -0.13 4.10 -12.91
N SER A 93 1.04 3.83 -13.49
CA SER A 93 1.51 2.46 -13.77
C SER A 93 1.86 1.66 -12.52
N GLU A 94 2.15 2.30 -11.39
CA GLU A 94 2.39 1.63 -10.11
C GLU A 94 1.11 1.51 -9.27
N VAL A 95 0.07 2.28 -9.61
CA VAL A 95 -1.24 2.23 -8.97
C VAL A 95 -1.99 0.99 -9.43
N PHE A 96 -2.42 0.17 -8.47
CA PHE A 96 -3.17 -1.06 -8.73
C PHE A 96 -4.63 -0.76 -9.12
N GLN A 97 -5.31 -1.69 -9.79
CA GLN A 97 -6.72 -1.55 -10.16
C GLN A 97 -7.65 -2.06 -9.07
N ALA A 98 -8.88 -1.54 -9.01
CA ALA A 98 -9.84 -1.96 -8.01
C ALA A 98 -10.17 -3.47 -8.09
N VAL A 99 -10.08 -4.08 -9.26
CA VAL A 99 -10.23 -5.54 -9.44
C VAL A 99 -9.07 -6.33 -8.84
N ASP A 100 -7.85 -5.80 -8.85
CA ASP A 100 -6.64 -6.48 -8.34
C ASP A 100 -6.75 -6.77 -6.86
N LEU A 101 -7.37 -5.85 -6.11
CA LEU A 101 -7.58 -5.95 -4.67
C LEU A 101 -8.93 -6.59 -4.33
N PHE A 102 -10.01 -6.16 -5.00
CA PHE A 102 -11.36 -6.64 -4.68
C PHE A 102 -11.58 -8.10 -5.05
N ASP A 103 -11.07 -8.52 -6.22
CA ASP A 103 -11.13 -9.92 -6.68
C ASP A 103 -9.84 -10.68 -6.34
N LYS A 104 -8.90 -10.01 -5.64
CA LYS A 104 -7.59 -10.54 -5.28
C LYS A 104 -6.77 -11.07 -6.48
N GLN A 105 -7.02 -10.53 -7.68
CA GLN A 105 -6.31 -10.92 -8.91
C GLN A 105 -4.80 -10.63 -8.83
N ASN A 106 -4.41 -9.51 -8.18
CA ASN A 106 -3.01 -9.11 -8.10
C ASN A 106 -2.69 -8.30 -6.83
N ILE A 107 -2.67 -8.97 -5.68
CA ILE A 107 -2.30 -8.38 -4.39
C ILE A 107 -0.86 -7.85 -4.37
N GLN A 108 0.03 -8.43 -5.19
CA GLN A 108 1.42 -7.97 -5.33
C GLN A 108 1.52 -6.55 -5.89
N GLN A 109 0.61 -6.17 -6.81
CA GLN A 109 0.55 -4.80 -7.34
C GLN A 109 0.12 -3.81 -6.25
N VAL A 110 -0.79 -4.21 -5.36
CA VAL A 110 -1.21 -3.39 -4.20
C VAL A 110 -0.02 -3.09 -3.30
N THR A 111 0.73 -4.13 -2.96
CA THR A 111 1.97 -4.02 -2.17
C THR A 111 2.97 -3.09 -2.86
N THR A 112 3.22 -3.29 -4.16
CA THR A 112 4.11 -2.42 -4.96
C THR A 112 3.67 -0.95 -4.94
N CYS A 113 2.36 -0.68 -5.04
CA CYS A 113 1.81 0.67 -4.93
C CYS A 113 2.12 1.31 -3.57
N ILE A 114 2.03 0.56 -2.47
CA ILE A 114 2.38 1.06 -1.13
C ILE A 114 3.87 1.40 -1.04
N PHE A 115 4.74 0.56 -1.60
CA PHE A 115 6.17 0.86 -1.70
C PHE A 115 6.43 2.14 -2.51
N ALA A 116 5.82 2.29 -3.69
CA ALA A 116 5.92 3.49 -4.50
C ALA A 116 5.45 4.73 -3.73
N LEU A 117 4.29 4.63 -3.06
CA LEU A 117 3.74 5.69 -2.22
C LEU A 117 4.71 6.08 -1.09
N SER A 118 5.33 5.11 -0.42
CA SER A 118 6.32 5.38 0.63
C SER A 118 7.53 6.15 0.11
N ARG A 119 7.98 5.87 -1.12
CA ARG A 119 9.09 6.59 -1.78
C ARG A 119 8.68 8.01 -2.13
N VAL A 120 7.48 8.19 -2.66
CA VAL A 120 6.92 9.52 -2.97
C VAL A 120 6.75 10.33 -1.69
N ALA A 121 6.24 9.73 -0.61
CA ALA A 121 6.10 10.39 0.68
C ALA A 121 7.43 10.90 1.20
N GLN A 122 8.49 10.09 1.15
CA GLN A 122 9.83 10.54 1.54
C GLN A 122 10.34 11.72 0.70
N LYS A 123 10.04 11.75 -0.61
CA LYS A 123 10.38 12.90 -1.47
C LYS A 123 9.62 14.16 -1.06
N GLN A 124 8.38 14.02 -0.58
CA GLN A 124 7.51 15.10 -0.13
C GLN A 124 7.81 15.57 1.33
N ASN A 125 9.03 15.33 1.84
CA ASN A 125 9.44 15.65 3.22
C ASN A 125 8.64 14.93 4.33
N PHE A 126 8.03 13.78 4.02
CA PHE A 126 7.36 12.98 5.05
C PHE A 126 8.39 12.28 5.95
N SER A 127 8.46 12.67 7.23
CA SER A 127 9.36 12.10 8.26
C SER A 127 8.93 10.73 8.82
N GLY A 128 8.08 9.99 8.09
CA GLY A 128 7.63 8.67 8.52
C GLY A 128 8.68 7.56 8.39
N PRO A 129 8.37 6.35 8.86
CA PRO A 129 9.24 5.20 8.72
C PRO A 129 9.56 4.95 7.25
N LYS A 130 10.84 4.68 6.97
CA LYS A 130 11.29 4.43 5.60
C LYS A 130 11.06 2.97 5.28
N LEU A 131 10.23 2.69 4.29
CA LEU A 131 10.11 1.36 3.72
C LEU A 131 11.32 1.12 2.80
N ASN A 132 12.41 0.64 3.40
CA ASN A 132 13.68 0.37 2.74
C ASN A 132 13.75 -1.08 2.28
N TYR A 133 12.91 -1.45 1.31
CA TYR A 133 13.16 -2.65 0.51
C TYR A 133 13.76 -2.23 -0.83
N GLN A 134 14.91 -2.80 -1.16
CA GLN A 134 15.66 -2.55 -2.38
C GLN A 134 14.91 -3.23 -3.53
N THR A 135 13.78 -2.67 -3.96
CA THR A 135 13.07 -3.18 -5.14
C THR A 135 13.98 -2.94 -6.34
N LYS A 136 14.62 -4.03 -6.78
CA LYS A 136 14.97 -4.22 -8.18
C LYS A 136 13.67 -4.26 -8.98
N LEU A 137 12.99 -3.11 -9.10
CA LEU A 137 12.05 -2.92 -10.20
C LEU A 137 12.88 -3.12 -11.47
N PRO A 138 12.52 -4.04 -12.38
CA PRO A 138 13.06 -3.94 -13.72
C PRO A 138 12.64 -2.57 -14.26
N VAL A 139 13.60 -1.68 -14.41
CA VAL A 139 13.47 -0.53 -15.29
C VAL A 139 13.23 -1.14 -16.66
N ASN A 140 11.98 -1.16 -17.11
CA ASN A 140 11.71 -1.33 -18.53
C ASN A 140 12.13 0.01 -19.15
N ASP A 141 13.31 -0.02 -19.76
CA ASP A 141 13.77 0.93 -20.77
C ASP A 141 12.81 0.90 -21.97
#